data_AF-W5NVI5-F1
#
_entry.id   AF-W5NVI5-F1
#
_cell.length_a   1.000
_cell.length_b   1.000
_cell.length_c   1.000
_cell.angle_alpha   90.00
_cell.angle_beta   90.00
_cell.angle_gamma   90.00
#
_symmetry.space_group_name_H-M   'P 1'
#
loop_
_entity.id
_entity.type
_entity.pdbx_description
1 polymer ?
#
loop_
_entity_poly.entity_id
_entity_poly.type
_entity_poly.pdbx_seq_one_letter_code
_entity_poly.pdbx_strand_id
1 'polypeptide(L)' 'MISVERVIEYTDLVKEASWELEYRPLPSWPKKGLIFFDNVNFSHMLDGPRVLRNMDTGFYPGQKVSLSHLPL' A
#
# COMPACT_ATOMS: atom_id res chain seq x y z
N MET A 1 -17.52 -1.31 -34.48
CA MET A 1 -18.05 -1.60 -33.12
C MET A 1 -16.89 -2.15 -32.32
N ILE A 2 -16.44 -1.48 -31.26
CA ILE A 2 -15.15 -1.73 -30.56
C ILE A 2 -15.36 -2.00 -29.06
N SER A 3 -16.63 -2.22 -28.64
CA SER A 3 -17.01 -2.20 -27.23
C SER A 3 -16.72 -3.52 -26.51
N VAL A 4 -17.01 -4.65 -27.16
CA VAL A 4 -16.87 -5.98 -26.52
C VAL A 4 -15.41 -6.37 -26.35
N GLU A 5 -14.57 -6.12 -27.37
CA GLU A 5 -13.14 -6.44 -27.33
C GLU A 5 -12.43 -5.70 -26.18
N ARG A 6 -12.72 -4.40 -25.97
CA ARG A 6 -12.18 -3.64 -24.83
C ARG A 6 -12.61 -4.18 -23.47
N VAL A 7 -13.84 -4.70 -23.35
CA VAL A 7 -14.30 -5.31 -22.09
C VAL A 7 -13.49 -6.57 -21.77
N ILE A 8 -13.19 -7.37 -22.78
CA ILE A 8 -12.34 -8.57 -22.65
C ILE A 8 -10.91 -8.16 -22.31
N GLU A 9 -10.35 -7.14 -22.95
CA GLU A 9 -9.00 -6.64 -22.62
C GLU A 9 -8.87 -6.25 -21.13
N TYR A 10 -9.91 -5.64 -20.55
CA TYR A 10 -9.90 -5.31 -19.12
C TYR A 10 -9.98 -6.53 -18.20
N THR A 11 -10.51 -7.67 -18.65
CA THR A 11 -10.50 -8.90 -17.85
C THR A 11 -9.09 -9.47 -17.70
N ASP A 12 -8.17 -9.15 -18.62
CA ASP A 12 -6.83 -9.73 -18.65
C ASP A 12 -5.75 -8.84 -18.01
N LEU A 13 -6.10 -7.62 -17.56
CA LEU A 13 -5.18 -6.77 -16.80
C LEU A 13 -4.73 -7.44 -15.49
N VAL A 14 -3.52 -7.10 -15.06
CA VAL A 14 -2.99 -7.48 -13.73
C VAL A 14 -4.00 -7.07 -12.66
N LYS A 15 -4.45 -8.05 -11.88
CA LYS A 15 -5.43 -7.86 -10.82
C LYS A 15 -4.74 -7.47 -9.52
N GLU A 16 -5.42 -6.67 -8.72
CA GLU A 16 -5.06 -6.46 -7.32
C GLU A 16 -5.23 -7.77 -6.52
N ALA A 17 -4.65 -7.82 -5.33
CA ALA A 17 -4.83 -8.95 -4.43
C ALA A 17 -6.32 -9.14 -4.10
N SER A 18 -6.71 -10.39 -3.82
CA SER A 18 -8.09 -10.72 -3.45
C SER A 18 -8.54 -9.98 -2.19
N TRP A 19 -9.82 -9.58 -2.17
CA TRP A 19 -10.44 -8.92 -1.01
C TRP A 19 -10.46 -9.79 0.24
N GLU A 20 -10.61 -11.10 0.07
CA GLU A 20 -10.59 -12.08 1.15
C GLU A 20 -9.32 -12.92 1.06
N LEU A 21 -8.68 -13.11 2.21
CA LEU A 21 -7.51 -13.96 2.38
C LEU A 21 -7.89 -15.11 3.30
N GLU A 22 -7.34 -16.30 3.02
CA GLU A 22 -7.52 -17.49 3.86
C GLU A 22 -7.09 -17.24 5.31
N TYR A 23 -5.95 -16.55 5.47
CA TYR A 23 -5.47 -16.08 6.77
C TYR A 23 -5.96 -14.67 7.05
N ARG A 24 -6.86 -14.56 8.04
CA ARG A 24 -7.29 -13.28 8.59
C ARG A 24 -6.64 -13.02 9.94
N PRO A 25 -6.35 -11.76 10.27
CA PRO A 25 -5.87 -11.43 11.61
C PRO A 25 -6.93 -11.78 12.66
N LEU A 26 -6.50 -11.99 13.90
CA LEU A 26 -7.41 -12.26 15.01
C LEU A 26 -8.44 -11.13 15.16
N PRO A 27 -9.66 -11.38 15.67
CA PRO A 27 -10.67 -10.34 15.90
C PRO A 27 -10.21 -9.19 16.82
N SER A 28 -9.17 -9.43 17.62
CA SER A 28 -8.56 -8.42 18.49
C SER A 28 -7.49 -7.56 17.80
N TRP A 29 -7.23 -7.79 16.51
CA TRP A 29 -6.30 -6.97 15.73
C TRP A 29 -6.99 -5.70 15.22
N PRO A 30 -6.30 -4.54 15.24
CA PRO A 30 -4.98 -4.32 15.83
C PRO A 30 -5.09 -4.13 17.35
N LYS A 31 -4.28 -4.86 18.13
CA LYS A 31 -4.35 -4.83 19.61
C LYS A 31 -3.89 -3.51 20.23
N LYS A 32 -2.87 -2.88 19.65
CA LYS A 32 -2.22 -1.68 20.19
C LYS A 32 -2.17 -0.53 19.18
N GLY A 33 -2.26 -0.81 17.88
CA GLY A 33 -2.09 0.20 16.83
C GLY A 33 -0.65 0.69 16.65
N LEU A 34 0.35 -0.12 17.01
CA LEU A 34 1.75 0.13 16.64
C LEU A 34 1.89 -0.01 15.12
N ILE A 35 2.49 0.98 14.48
CA ILE A 35 2.82 0.95 13.05
C ILE A 35 4.34 1.05 12.93
N PHE A 36 4.94 0.20 12.11
CA PHE A 36 6.39 0.21 11.88
C PHE A 36 6.66 0.03 10.39
N PHE A 37 7.49 0.92 9.83
CA PHE A 37 8.07 0.82 8.51
C PHE A 37 9.49 0.32 8.67
N ASP A 38 9.81 -0.78 7.99
CA ASP A 38 11.14 -1.40 7.95
C ASP A 38 11.65 -1.40 6.52
N ASN A 39 12.63 -0.55 6.23
CA ASN A 39 13.27 -0.37 4.94
C ASN A 39 12.27 -0.27 3.75
N VAL A 40 11.19 0.48 3.93
CA VAL A 40 10.12 0.57 2.94
C VAL A 40 10.57 1.44 1.76
N ASN A 41 10.34 0.94 0.55
CA ASN A 41 10.63 1.60 -0.72
C ASN A 41 9.38 1.58 -1.61
N PHE A 42 9.10 2.66 -2.35
CA PHE A 42 7.92 2.74 -3.21
C PHE A 42 8.21 3.43 -4.55
N SER A 43 7.64 2.86 -5.61
CA SER A 43 7.63 3.39 -6.99
C SER A 43 6.21 3.28 -7.56
N HIS A 44 5.77 4.27 -8.35
CA HIS A 44 4.47 4.23 -9.03
C HIS A 44 4.39 3.24 -10.18
N MET A 45 5.54 2.85 -10.73
CA MET A 45 5.67 1.89 -11.83
C MET A 45 6.75 0.87 -11.47
N LEU A 46 6.64 -0.34 -12.02
CA LEU A 46 7.57 -1.44 -11.75
C LEU A 46 9.03 -1.03 -11.99
N ASP A 47 9.27 -0.36 -13.12
CA ASP A 47 10.59 0.13 -13.55
C ASP A 47 10.77 1.64 -13.32
N GLY A 48 9.85 2.27 -12.57
CA GLY A 48 9.88 3.70 -12.31
C GLY A 48 10.86 4.10 -11.19
N PRO A 49 11.23 5.39 -11.12
CA PRO A 49 12.10 5.88 -10.05
C PRO A 49 11.44 5.69 -8.68
N ARG A 50 12.25 5.32 -7.69
CA ARG A 50 11.80 5.25 -6.28
C ARG A 50 11.55 6.66 -5.77
N VAL A 51 10.30 6.91 -5.38
CA VAL A 51 9.83 8.19 -4.82
C VAL A 51 9.87 8.19 -3.29
N LEU A 52 9.70 7.01 -2.66
CA LEU A 52 9.99 6.78 -1.25
C LEU A 52 11.18 5.81 -1.17
N ARG A 53 12.19 6.16 -0.38
CA ARG A 53 13.43 5.40 -0.27
C ARG A 53 13.75 5.15 1.18
N ASN A 54 14.01 3.89 1.53
CA ASN A 54 14.56 3.49 2.82
C ASN A 54 13.81 4.14 4.01
N MET A 55 12.47 4.03 4.01
CA MET A 55 11.66 4.56 5.09
C MET A 55 11.70 3.59 6.28
N ASP A 56 12.38 4.03 7.34
CA ASP A 56 12.57 3.31 8.60
C ASP A 56 12.01 4.17 9.75
N THR A 57 10.74 3.94 10.11
CA THR A 57 10.09 4.73 11.16
C THR A 57 8.98 3.99 11.87
N GLY A 58 8.80 4.28 13.16
CA GLY A 58 7.77 3.69 14.00
C GLY A 58 6.83 4.73 14.58
N PHE A 59 5.55 4.40 14.63
CA PHE A 59 4.50 5.19 15.29
C PHE A 59 3.87 4.37 16.41
N TYR A 60 3.96 4.89 17.63
CA TYR A 60 3.53 4.18 18.82
C TYR A 60 2.01 4.30 19.06
N PRO A 61 1.41 3.35 19.78
CA PRO A 61 0.02 3.40 20.21
C PRO A 61 -0.39 4.76 20.80
N GLY A 62 -1.46 5.35 20.27
CA GLY A 62 -2.00 6.62 20.77
C GLY A 62 -1.20 7.87 20.38
N GLN A 63 -0.12 7.73 19.61
CA GLN A 63 0.68 8.86 19.15
C GLN A 63 -0.08 9.67 18.09
N LYS A 64 -0.19 10.99 18.29
CA LYS A 64 -0.67 11.91 17.26
C LYS A 64 0.52 12.39 16.43
N VAL A 65 0.47 12.15 15.13
CA VAL A 65 1.50 12.58 14.17
C VAL A 65 0.91 13.46 13.09
N SER A 66 1.74 14.32 12.51
CA SER A 66 1.38 15.17 11.38
C SER A 66 2.37 14.91 10.24
N LEU A 67 1.86 14.96 9.01
CA LEU A 67 2.70 14.96 7.81
C LEU A 67 2.87 16.40 7.36
N SER A 68 4.10 16.84 7.23
CA SER A 68 4.44 18.17 6.75
C SER A 68 5.57 18.07 5.74
N HIS A 69 5.44 18.80 4.65
CA HIS A 69 6.56 19.03 3.74
C HIS A 69 7.38 20.20 4.27
N LEU A 70 8.67 19.95 4.57
CA LEU A 70 9.60 21.04 4.79
C LEU A 70 10.01 21.60 3.42
N PRO A 71 9.77 22.90 3.14
CA PRO A 71 10.31 23.50 1.93
C PRO A 71 11.85 23.41 1.98
N LEU A 72 12.43 23.08 0.83
CA LEU A 72 13.87 23.11 0.59
C LEU A 72 14.41 24.54 0.66
#